data_AF-A0A7C4GQG2-F1
#
_entry.id   AF-A0A7C4GQG2-F1
#
_cell.length_a   1.000
_cell.length_b   1.000
_cell.length_c   1.000
_cell.angle_alpha   90.00
_cell.angle_beta   90.00
_cell.angle_gamma   90.00
#
_symmetry.space_group_name_H-M   'P 1'
#
loop_
_entity.id
_entity.type
_entity.pdbx_description
1 polymer ?
#
loop_
_entity_poly.entity_id
_entity_poly.type
_entity_poly.pdbx_seq_one_letter_code
_entity_poly.pdbx_strand_id
1 'polypeptide(L)'
;MENIPNLVVKRKEEEMLKNLRGWVLVYGRRKTGKTFMLRKIFPHSNYFVVTRSGDIAVLDGNGFSYTSIPEAIKRIGRLLKEKRIVILDEFQRL
;
A
#
# COMPACT_ATOMS: atom_id res chain seq x y z
N MET A 1 25.64 -20.83 -4.38
CA MET A 1 25.28 -19.63 -3.61
C MET A 1 24.29 -20.08 -2.55
N GLU A 2 24.68 -20.08 -1.27
CA GLU A 2 23.77 -20.45 -0.18
C GLU A 2 22.59 -19.48 -0.15
N ASN A 3 21.39 -20.05 -0.08
CA ASN A 3 20.14 -19.31 0.06
C ASN A 3 20.03 -18.85 1.51
N ILE A 4 20.53 -17.64 1.81
CA ILE A 4 20.35 -17.04 3.13
C ILE A 4 18.84 -16.89 3.34
N PRO A 5 18.24 -17.52 4.38
CA PRO A 5 16.82 -17.34 4.65
C PRO A 5 16.55 -15.86 4.87
N ASN A 6 15.61 -15.29 4.09
CA ASN A 6 15.17 -13.92 4.27
C ASN A 6 14.61 -13.76 5.70
N LEU A 7 15.42 -13.22 6.62
CA LEU A 7 15.00 -12.96 7.99
C LEU A 7 13.97 -11.84 8.00
N VAL A 8 12.69 -12.21 8.15
CA VAL A 8 11.60 -11.26 8.33
C VAL A 8 11.22 -11.22 9.81
N VAL A 9 11.55 -10.13 10.48
CA VAL A 9 11.15 -9.91 11.88
C VAL A 9 9.65 -9.64 11.94
N LYS A 10 8.91 -10.43 12.73
CA LYS A 10 7.49 -10.22 13.00
C LYS A 10 7.31 -8.99 13.88
N ARG A 11 6.51 -8.03 13.43
CA ARG A 11 6.24 -6.79 14.18
C ARG A 11 4.91 -6.88 14.93
N LYS A 12 4.83 -6.32 16.14
CA LYS A 12 3.59 -6.28 16.94
C LYS A 12 2.48 -5.50 16.23
N GLU A 13 2.86 -4.48 15.47
CA GLU A 13 1.95 -3.64 14.69
C GLU A 13 1.23 -4.43 13.59
N GLU A 14 1.76 -5.57 13.12
CA GLU A 14 1.10 -6.41 12.11
C GLU A 14 -0.26 -6.91 12.60
N GLU A 15 -0.35 -7.33 13.86
CA GLU A 15 -1.58 -7.85 14.45
C GLU A 15 -2.59 -6.74 14.72
N MET A 16 -2.12 -5.61 15.23
CA MET A 16 -2.94 -4.42 15.42
C MET A 16 -3.58 -3.98 14.09
N LEU A 17 -2.79 -3.88 13.01
CA LEU A 17 -3.27 -3.45 11.70
C LEU A 17 -4.31 -4.39 11.10
N LYS A 18 -4.19 -5.71 11.29
CA LYS A 18 -5.17 -6.70 10.79
C LYS A 18 -6.53 -6.59 11.48
N ASN A 19 -6.57 -6.08 12.71
CA ASN A 19 -7.80 -5.95 13.50
C ASN A 19 -8.47 -4.58 13.34
N LEU A 20 -7.77 -3.58 12.81
CA LEU A 20 -8.35 -2.26 12.55
C LEU A 20 -9.33 -2.31 11.37
N ARG A 21 -10.39 -1.51 11.46
CA ARG A 21 -11.41 -1.36 10.41
C ARG A 21 -11.49 0.10 9.98
N GLY A 22 -11.84 0.32 8.72
CA GLY A 22 -12.03 1.67 8.15
C GLY A 22 -10.71 2.31 7.73
N TRP A 23 -10.65 3.64 7.84
CA TRP A 23 -9.50 4.44 7.44
C TRP A 23 -8.38 4.34 8.48
N VAL A 24 -7.19 3.94 8.05
CA VAL A 24 -6.02 3.80 8.92
C VAL A 24 -4.88 4.62 8.34
N LEU A 25 -4.36 5.57 9.13
CA LEU A 25 -3.17 6.32 8.79
C LEU A 25 -1.93 5.66 9.41
N VAL A 26 -1.00 5.21 8.56
CA VAL A 26 0.26 4.62 8.99
C VAL A 26 1.41 5.57 8.66
N TYR A 27 2.09 6.07 9.69
CA TYR A 27 3.16 7.07 9.55
C TYR A 27 4.39 6.71 10.40
N GLY A 28 5.49 7.44 10.20
CA GLY A 28 6.74 7.27 10.93
C GLY A 28 7.98 7.50 10.07
N ARG A 29 9.18 7.40 10.66
CA ARG A 29 10.46 7.73 10.00
C ARG A 29 10.69 6.96 8.68
N ARG A 30 11.42 7.56 7.75
CA ARG A 30 11.82 6.93 6.48
C ARG A 30 12.61 5.64 6.74
N LYS A 31 12.48 4.65 5.86
CA LYS A 31 13.19 3.35 5.89
C LYS A 31 12.85 2.43 7.08
N THR A 32 11.70 2.62 7.74
CA THR A 32 11.23 1.72 8.81
C THR A 32 10.42 0.52 8.32
N GLY A 33 10.25 0.34 7.00
CA GLY A 33 9.57 -0.83 6.42
C GLY A 33 8.04 -0.78 6.39
N LYS A 34 7.42 0.41 6.49
CA LYS A 34 5.95 0.57 6.48
C LYS A 34 5.28 -0.03 5.24
N THR A 35 5.71 0.36 4.05
CA THR A 35 5.19 -0.18 2.77
C THR A 35 5.36 -1.69 2.69
N PHE A 36 6.53 -2.19 3.08
CA PHE A 36 6.81 -3.64 3.12
C PHE A 36 5.84 -4.37 4.06
N MET A 37 5.67 -3.86 5.30
CA MET A 37 4.76 -4.43 6.29
C MET A 37 3.32 -4.49 5.77
N LEU A 38 2.80 -3.37 5.24
CA LEU A 38 1.43 -3.29 4.74
C LEU A 38 1.18 -4.26 3.56
N ARG A 39 2.09 -4.31 2.59
CA ARG A 39 1.99 -5.24 1.44
C ARG A 39 2.10 -6.71 1.86
N LYS A 40 2.89 -7.00 2.90
CA LYS A 40 3.02 -8.37 3.45
C LYS A 40 1.74 -8.81 4.15
N ILE A 41 1.14 -7.98 4.99
CA ILE A 41 -0.05 -8.36 5.78
C ILE A 41 -1.35 -8.27 4.98
N PHE A 42 -1.38 -7.48 3.90
CA PHE A 42 -2.51 -7.35 2.98
C PHE A 42 -2.09 -7.71 1.54
N PRO A 43 -1.75 -8.98 1.24
CA PRO A 43 -1.20 -9.38 -0.06
C PRO A 43 -2.17 -9.15 -1.24
N HIS A 44 -3.48 -9.06 -0.97
CA HIS A 44 -4.52 -8.80 -1.96
C HIS A 44 -4.99 -7.34 -1.98
N SER A 45 -4.26 -6.42 -1.35
CA SER A 45 -4.57 -4.98 -1.40
C SER A 45 -4.30 -4.42 -2.79
N ASN A 46 -5.12 -3.45 -3.20
CA ASN A 46 -4.85 -2.63 -4.38
C ASN A 46 -3.88 -1.52 -3.97
N TYR A 47 -2.69 -1.48 -4.58
CA TYR A 47 -1.61 -0.56 -4.19
C TYR A 47 -1.51 0.61 -5.15
N PHE A 48 -1.64 1.82 -4.60
CA PHE A 48 -1.52 3.10 -5.28
C PHE A 48 -0.38 3.86 -4.61
N VAL A 49 0.50 4.48 -5.39
CA VAL A 49 1.57 5.33 -4.87
C VAL A 49 1.62 6.63 -5.64
N VAL A 50 1.63 7.74 -4.91
CA VAL A 50 1.81 9.07 -5.50
C VAL A 50 3.27 9.22 -5.88
N THR A 51 3.53 9.53 -7.14
CA THR A 51 4.91 9.69 -7.61
C THR A 51 5.43 11.09 -7.29
N ARG A 52 6.69 11.38 -7.67
CA ARG A 52 7.24 12.74 -7.61
C ARG A 52 6.66 13.68 -8.65
N SER A 53 6.13 13.16 -9.75
CA SER A 53 5.59 13.93 -10.87
C SER A 53 4.13 14.34 -10.65
N GLY A 54 3.52 13.92 -9.54
CA GLY A 54 2.12 14.23 -9.21
C GLY A 54 1.10 13.32 -9.90
N ASP A 55 1.54 12.27 -10.60
CA ASP A 55 0.68 11.19 -11.08
C ASP A 55 0.64 10.01 -10.07
N ILE A 56 -0.22 9.03 -10.35
CA ILE A 56 -0.42 7.86 -9.51
C ILE A 56 0.07 6.62 -10.23
N ALA A 57 1.05 5.94 -9.66
CA ALA A 57 1.40 4.60 -10.09
C ALA A 57 0.50 3.58 -9.37
N VAL A 58 -0.08 2.66 -10.13
CA VAL A 58 -0.95 1.60 -9.65
C VAL A 58 -0.27 0.27 -9.91
N LEU A 59 -0.12 -0.54 -8.87
CA LEU A 59 0.32 -1.92 -8.99
C LEU A 59 -0.89 -2.85 -8.92
N ASP A 60 -1.15 -3.55 -10.01
CA ASP A 60 -2.13 -4.63 -10.07
C ASP A 60 -1.51 -5.92 -10.62
N GLY A 61 -2.34 -6.93 -10.88
CA GLY A 61 -1.88 -8.25 -11.35
C GLY A 61 -1.15 -8.21 -12.70
N ASN A 62 -1.26 -7.12 -13.46
CA ASN A 62 -0.61 -6.95 -14.76
C ASN A 62 0.68 -6.11 -14.67
N GLY A 63 1.10 -5.72 -13.46
CA GLY A 63 2.28 -4.90 -13.23
C GLY A 63 1.95 -3.45 -12.88
N PHE A 64 2.88 -2.54 -13.18
CA PHE A 64 2.72 -1.12 -12.90
C PHE A 64 2.05 -0.41 -14.08
N SER A 65 1.05 0.42 -13.76
CA SER A 65 0.44 1.38 -14.69
C SER A 65 0.46 2.77 -14.05
N TYR A 66 0.36 3.82 -14.86
CA TYR A 66 0.27 5.20 -14.40
C TYR A 66 -1.10 5.77 -14.75
N THR A 67 -1.65 6.58 -13.85
CA THR A 67 -2.93 7.24 -14.05
C THR A 67 -2.95 8.62 -13.37
N SER A 68 -3.90 9.46 -13.77
CA SER A 68 -4.08 10.78 -13.17
C SER A 68 -4.70 10.68 -11.77
N ILE A 69 -4.52 11.72 -10.95
CA ILE A 69 -5.14 11.79 -9.62
C ILE A 69 -6.67 11.62 -9.68
N PRO A 70 -7.42 12.34 -10.56
CA PRO A 70 -8.88 12.18 -10.64
C PRO A 70 -9.31 10.75 -10.99
N GLU A 71 -8.60 10.07 -11.89
CA GLU A 71 -8.92 8.71 -12.27
C GLU A 71 -8.58 7.70 -11.17
N ALA A 72 -7.45 7.90 -10.48
CA ALA A 72 -7.12 7.11 -9.30
C ALA A 72 -8.19 7.24 -8.20
N ILE A 73 -8.68 8.45 -7.92
CA ILE A 73 -9.75 8.68 -6.92
C ILE A 73 -11.02 7.93 -7.31
N LYS A 74 -11.44 7.98 -8.58
CA LYS A 74 -12.61 7.20 -9.07
C LYS A 74 -12.40 5.70 -8.87
N ARG A 75 -11.22 5.18 -9.23
CA ARG A 75 -10.88 3.74 -9.07
C ARG A 75 -10.86 3.33 -7.60
N ILE A 76 -10.24 4.13 -6.72
CA ILE A 76 -10.24 3.91 -5.27
C ILE A 76 -11.67 3.89 -4.73
N GLY A 77 -12.50 4.88 -5.10
CA GLY A 77 -13.90 4.94 -4.65
C GLY A 77 -14.70 3.70 -5.04
N ARG A 78 -14.53 3.19 -6.27
CA ARG A 78 -15.14 1.93 -6.71
C ARG A 78 -14.65 0.73 -5.88
N LEU A 79 -13.33 0.60 -5.68
CA LEU A 79 -12.74 -0.50 -4.90
C LEU A 79 -13.24 -0.52 -3.46
N LEU A 80 -13.37 0.66 -2.83
CA LEU A 80 -13.91 0.79 -1.48
C LEU A 80 -15.38 0.38 -1.41
N LYS A 81 -16.21 0.73 -2.41
CA LYS A 81 -17.61 0.25 -2.51
C LYS A 81 -17.71 -1.26 -2.64
N GLU A 82 -16.76 -1.88 -3.35
CA GLU A 82 -16.60 -3.34 -3.48
C GLU A 82 -16.00 -4.00 -2.21
N LYS A 83 -15.83 -3.25 -1.11
CA LYS A 83 -15.22 -3.71 0.16
C LYS A 83 -13.79 -4.25 -0.02
N ARG A 84 -13.05 -3.76 -1.02
CA ARG A 84 -11.63 -4.12 -1.25
C ARG A 84 -10.72 -3.31 -0.36
N ILE A 85 -9.56 -3.88 -0.04
CA ILE A 85 -8.48 -3.17 0.67
C ILE A 85 -7.68 -2.34 -0.34
N VAL A 86 -7.44 -1.08 0.01
CA VAL A 86 -6.64 -0.12 -0.76
C VAL A 86 -5.51 0.38 0.11
N ILE A 87 -4.29 0.38 -0.43
CA ILE A 87 -3.14 1.08 0.15
C ILE A 87 -2.86 2.28 -0.75
N LEU A 88 -2.93 3.49 -0.19
CA LEU A 88 -2.46 4.71 -0.83
C LEU A 88 -1.17 5.14 -0.12
N ASP A 89 -0.05 4.99 -0.80
CA ASP A 89 1.28 5.27 -0.29
C ASP A 89 1.79 6.63 -0.78
N GLU A 90 2.68 7.23 0.01
CA GLU A 90 3.31 8.51 -0.29
C GLU A 90 2.32 9.66 -0.58
N PHE A 91 1.11 9.60 -0.01
CA PHE A 91 0.04 10.60 -0.23
C PHE A 91 0.42 12.02 0.16
N GLN A 92 1.43 12.22 1.01
CA GLN A 92 1.97 13.54 1.36
C GLN A 92 2.64 14.27 0.17
N ARG A 93 2.73 13.62 -1.00
CA ARG A 93 3.20 14.21 -2.25
C ARG A 93 2.08 14.83 -3.11
N LEU A 94 0.83 14.67 -2.71
CA LEU A 94 -0.33 15.31 -3.33
C LEU A 94 -0.32 16.82 -3.06
#